data_AF-A0A0E3WGN3-F1
#
_entry.id   AF-A0A0E3WGN3-F1
#
_cell.length_a   1.000
_cell.length_b   1.000
_cell.length_c   1.000
_cell.angle_alpha   90.00
_cell.angle_beta   90.00
_cell.angle_gamma   90.00
#
_symmetry.space_group_name_H-M   'P 1'
#
loop_
_entity.id
_entity.type
_entity.pdbx_description
1 polymer ?
#
loop_
_entity_poly.entity_id
_entity_poly.type
_entity_poly.pdbx_seq_one_letter_code
_entity_poly.pdbx_strand_id
1 'polypeptide(L)' 'MPQWLCHQLMKAYYKKDRRQIKLLNECWFFYRNSAEARDSIQREV' A
#
# COMPACT_ATOMS: atom_id res chain seq x y z
N MET A 1 0.29 4.80 4.46
CA MET A 1 1.29 3.95 3.79
C MET A 1 2.56 3.96 4.63
N PRO A 2 3.21 2.81 4.85
CA PRO A 2 4.51 2.74 5.49
C PRO A 2 5.56 3.61 4.78
N GLN A 3 6.55 4.07 5.53
CA GLN A 3 7.63 4.91 5.00
C GLN A 3 8.37 4.25 3.83
N TRP A 4 8.57 2.93 3.86
CA TRP A 4 9.22 2.19 2.77
C TRP A 4 8.44 2.31 1.44
N LEU A 5 7.12 2.29 1.52
CA LEU A 5 6.25 2.37 0.36
C LEU A 5 6.21 3.79 -0.22
N CYS A 6 6.21 4.81 0.64
CA CYS A 6 6.33 6.19 0.22
C CYS A 6 7.66 6.44 -0.53
N HIS A 7 8.78 5.88 -0.06
CA HIS A 7 10.06 5.96 -0.78
C HIS A 7 10.03 5.30 -2.15
N GLN A 8 9.34 4.16 -2.29
CA GLN A 8 9.18 3.51 -3.60
C GLN A 8 8.33 4.33 -4.56
N LEU A 9 7.22 4.90 -4.09
CA LEU A 9 6.36 5.80 -4.88
C LEU A 9 7.12 7.05 -5.32
N MET A 10 7.93 7.64 -4.43
CA MET A 10 8.75 8.81 -4.75
C MET A 10 9.75 8.50 -5.86
N LYS A 11 10.45 7.35 -5.79
CA LYS A 11 11.35 6.89 -6.86
C LYS A 11 10.61 6.66 -8.19
N ALA A 12 9.45 6.01 -8.15
CA ALA A 12 8.64 5.77 -9.35
C ALA A 12 8.14 7.08 -9.97
N TYR A 13 7.76 8.05 -9.14
CA TYR A 13 7.34 9.38 -9.58
C TYR A 13 8.46 10.14 -10.30
N TYR A 14 9.68 10.15 -9.75
CA TYR A 14 10.83 10.77 -10.42
C TYR A 14 11.16 10.12 -11.75
N LYS A 15 10.99 8.80 -11.85
CA LYS A 15 11.16 8.04 -13.10
C LYS A 15 9.98 8.17 -14.07
N LYS A 16 8.90 8.87 -13.68
CA LYS A 16 7.62 8.95 -14.42
C LYS A 16 7.03 7.57 -14.74
N ASP A 17 7.32 6.56 -13.91
CA ASP A 17 6.80 5.21 -14.09
C ASP A 17 5.39 5.08 -13.52
N ARG A 18 4.41 5.44 -14.35
CA ARG A 18 2.98 5.37 -13.99
C ARG A 18 2.51 3.95 -13.69
N ARG A 19 3.13 2.93 -14.29
CA ARG A 19 2.76 1.53 -14.07
C ARG A 19 3.17 1.08 -12.68
N GLN A 20 4.41 1.41 -12.28
CA GLN A 20 4.90 1.12 -10.94
C GLN A 20 4.10 1.86 -9.86
N ILE A 21 3.71 3.12 -10.09
CA ILE A 21 2.83 3.86 -9.16
C ILE A 21 1.48 3.17 -9.00
N LYS A 22 0.84 2.75 -10.11
CA LYS A 22 -0.45 2.05 -10.06
C LYS A 22 -0.35 0.74 -9.26
N LEU A 23 0.66 -0.08 -9.57
CA LEU A 23 0.90 -1.35 -8.86
C LEU A 23 1.13 -1.14 -7.36
N LEU A 24 2.01 -0.19 -6.98
CA LEU A 24 2.30 0.09 -5.57
C LEU A 24 1.06 0.57 -4.81
N ASN A 25 0.21 1.39 -5.45
CA ASN A 25 -1.06 1.81 -4.87
C ASN A 25 -2.02 0.62 -4.70
N GLU A 26 -2.16 -0.25 -5.71
CA GLU A 26 -2.99 -1.46 -5.63
C GLU A 26 -2.53 -2.40 -4.52
N CYS A 27 -1.22 -2.65 -4.39
CA CYS A 27 -0.64 -3.43 -3.31
C CYS A 27 -0.99 -2.85 -1.93
N TRP A 28 -0.93 -1.53 -1.78
CA TRP A 28 -1.30 -0.87 -0.53
C TRP A 28 -2.78 -1.01 -0.19
N PHE A 29 -3.66 -0.83 -1.17
CA PHE A 29 -5.09 -1.04 -0.95
C PHE A 29 -5.37 -2.49 -0.53
N PHE A 30 -4.78 -3.46 -1.20
CA PHE A 30 -4.92 -4.87 -0.81
C PHE A 30 -4.41 -5.14 0.62
N TYR A 31 -3.23 -4.60 0.96
CA TYR A 31 -2.66 -4.74 2.29
C TYR A 31 -3.54 -4.09 3.37
N ARG A 32 -4.04 -2.86 3.12
CA ARG A 32 -4.91 -2.16 4.06
C ARG A 32 -6.22 -2.89 4.27
N ASN A 33 -6.87 -3.35 3.21
CA ASN A 33 -8.13 -4.09 3.30
C ASN A 33 -7.95 -5.43 4.05
N SER A 34 -6.82 -6.09 3.85
CA SER A 34 -6.48 -7.33 4.58
C SER A 34 -6.13 -7.06 6.05
N ALA A 35 -5.52 -5.91 6.35
CA ALA A 35 -5.24 -5.49 7.71
C ALA A 35 -6.53 -5.11 8.44
N GLU A 36 -7.43 -4.36 7.80
CA GLU A 36 -8.76 -4.00 8.34
C GLU A 36 -9.60 -5.25 8.64
N ALA A 37 -9.58 -6.25 7.75
CA ALA A 37 -10.26 -7.53 7.99
C ALA A 37 -9.64 -8.36 9.14
N ARG A 38 -8.35 -8.22 9.41
CA ARG A 38 -7.71 -8.86 10.58
C ARG A 38 -7.99 -8.09 11.87
N ASP A 39 -8.01 -6.76 11.80
CA ASP A 39 -8.19 -5.88 12.96
C ASP A 39 -9.65 -5.87 13.45
N SER A 40 -10.61 -6.23 12.60
CA SER A 40 -11.99 -6.51 13.00
C SER A 40 -12.14 -7.85 13.71
N ILE A 41 -11.51 -8.92 13.21
CA ILE A 41 -11.52 -10.24 13.86
C ILE A 41 -10.89 -10.19 15.26
N GLN A 42 -9.86 -9.37 15.45
CA GLN A 42 -9.17 -9.26 16.74
C GLN A 42 -9.87 -8.37 17.78
N ARG A 43 -10.90 -7.59 17.39
CA ARG A 43 -11.73 -6.79 18.32
C ARG A 43 -12.96 -7.53 18.83
N GLU A 44 -13.36 -8.63 18.19
CA GLU A 44 -14.52 -9.45 18.58
C GLU A 44 -14.14 -10.67 19.46
N VAL A 45 -12.84 -10.89 19.72
CA VAL A 45 -12.30 -11.91 20.62
C VAL A 45 -11.79 -11.26 21.89
#